data_AF-A0A917F3P8-F1
#
_entry.id   AF-A0A917F3P8-F1
#
_cell.length_a   1.000
_cell.length_b   1.000
_cell.length_c   1.000
_cell.angle_alpha   90.00
_cell.angle_beta   90.00
_cell.angle_gamma   90.00
#
_symmetry.space_group_name_H-M   'P 1'
#
loop_
_entity.id
_entity.type
_entity.pdbx_description
1 polymer ?
#
loop_
_entity_poly.entity_id
_entity_poly.type
_entity_poly.pdbx_seq_one_letter_code
_entity_poly.pdbx_strand_id
1 'polypeptide(L)'
;MGGTVPGRARLMRIEHVFYSRAMSTNGAADAWSIARSRSAVPLPEPDCPARHCWVSDPADGSRRVRRPGLLLEWRRTPSGWEGRVAYAAQLREGRWALVEEWVPAASLTRV
;
A
#
# COMPACT_ATOMS: atom_id res chain seq x y z
N MET A 1 -20.48 -11.55 -32.15
CA MET A 1 -19.27 -12.23 -31.65
C MET A 1 -18.25 -11.17 -31.27
N GLY A 2 -17.65 -11.24 -30.08
CA GLY A 2 -16.54 -10.38 -29.66
C GLY A 2 -16.84 -9.41 -28.51
N GLY A 3 -17.23 -9.91 -27.33
CA GLY A 3 -17.25 -9.12 -26.11
C GLY A 3 -15.85 -9.07 -25.49
N THR A 4 -15.26 -7.88 -25.40
CA THR A 4 -14.01 -7.64 -24.67
C THR A 4 -14.26 -7.77 -23.17
N VAL A 5 -13.70 -8.83 -22.56
CA VAL A 5 -13.64 -8.96 -21.11
C VAL A 5 -12.49 -8.07 -20.62
N PRO A 6 -12.72 -7.00 -19.85
CA PRO A 6 -11.61 -6.32 -19.20
C PRO A 6 -11.04 -7.27 -18.14
N GLY A 7 -9.75 -7.58 -18.25
CA GLY A 7 -9.00 -8.32 -17.24
C GLY A 7 -9.00 -7.55 -15.93
N ARG A 8 -10.05 -7.75 -15.12
CA ARG A 8 -10.07 -7.34 -13.72
C ARG A 8 -8.95 -8.10 -13.04
N ALA A 9 -7.90 -7.35 -12.67
CA ALA A 9 -6.83 -7.80 -11.81
C ALA A 9 -7.39 -8.72 -10.71
N ARG A 10 -6.75 -9.87 -10.53
CA ARG A 10 -7.08 -10.85 -9.51
C ARG A 10 -6.89 -10.17 -8.15
N LEU A 11 -7.99 -9.63 -7.64
CA LEU A 11 -8.08 -8.91 -6.39
C LEU A 11 -7.84 -9.91 -5.26
N MET A 12 -6.59 -10.08 -4.84
CA MET A 12 -6.32 -10.63 -3.52
C MET A 12 -6.51 -9.48 -2.53
N ARG A 13 -7.78 -9.13 -2.32
CA ARG A 13 -8.20 -8.08 -1.40
C ARG A 13 -7.99 -8.59 0.01
N ILE A 14 -6.87 -8.25 0.62
CA ILE A 14 -6.76 -8.37 2.08
C ILE A 14 -7.41 -7.11 2.64
N GLU A 15 -8.73 -7.14 2.83
CA GLU A 15 -9.44 -6.04 3.49
C GLU A 15 -9.14 -6.06 4.99
N HIS A 16 -8.13 -5.31 5.42
CA HIS A 16 -8.10 -4.85 6.80
C HIS A 16 -9.04 -3.66 6.91
N VAL A 17 -10.31 -3.93 7.24
CA VAL A 17 -11.28 -2.89 7.57
C VAL A 17 -10.89 -2.32 8.93
N PHE A 18 -10.45 -1.06 8.94
CA PHE A 18 -10.30 -0.32 10.19
C PHE A 18 -11.68 0.18 10.62
N TYR A 19 -12.18 -0.29 11.76
CA TYR A 19 -13.31 0.36 12.43
C TYR A 19 -12.76 1.62 13.10
N SER A 20 -13.24 2.80 12.72
CA SER A 20 -12.88 4.05 13.39
C SER A 20 -13.50 4.07 14.79
N ARG A 21 -12.82 3.50 15.77
CA ARG A 21 -13.05 3.87 17.16
C ARG A 21 -12.38 5.22 17.36
N ALA A 22 -13.14 6.23 17.76
CA ALA A 22 -12.61 7.53 18.15
C ALA A 22 -11.43 7.32 19.11
N MET A 23 -10.24 7.80 18.73
CA MET A 23 -9.06 7.78 19.59
C MET A 23 -9.30 8.74 20.76
N SER A 24 -9.78 8.20 21.88
CA SER A 24 -9.80 8.90 23.17
C SER A 24 -8.35 9.08 23.62
N THR A 25 -7.92 10.32 23.84
CA THR A 25 -6.53 10.76 23.98
C THR A 25 -5.85 10.43 25.31
N ASN A 26 -6.37 9.49 26.10
CA ASN A 26 -5.78 9.16 27.40
C ASN A 26 -5.05 7.82 27.33
N GLY A 27 -3.74 7.86 27.04
CA GLY A 27 -2.85 6.70 27.17
C GLY A 27 -1.57 6.70 26.31
N ALA A 28 -1.24 7.75 25.56
CA ALA A 28 -0.14 7.74 24.58
C ALA A 28 1.30 7.80 25.16
N ALA A 29 1.51 7.59 26.46
CA ALA A 29 2.78 7.87 27.12
C ALA A 29 3.69 6.65 27.37
N ASP A 30 3.23 5.41 27.16
CA ASP A 30 3.97 4.18 27.49
C ASP A 30 4.56 3.45 26.27
N ALA A 31 4.18 3.81 25.04
CA ALA A 31 4.58 3.06 23.83
C ALA A 31 5.97 3.41 23.24
N TRP A 32 6.64 4.48 23.70
CA TRP A 32 7.91 4.96 23.11
C TRP A 32 9.18 4.44 23.79
N SER A 33 9.08 3.59 24.81
CA SER A 33 10.25 3.00 25.46
C SER A 33 10.77 1.76 24.72
N ILE A 34 11.08 1.88 23.43
CA ILE A 34 11.90 0.88 22.75
C ILE A 34 13.35 1.16 23.14
N ALA A 35 13.85 0.28 24.01
CA ALA A 35 15.20 0.26 24.53
C ALA A 35 16.24 0.49 23.41
N ARG A 36 17.12 1.47 23.62
CA ARG A 36 18.39 1.58 22.89
C ARG A 36 19.25 0.39 23.29
N SER A 37 19.07 -0.73 22.61
CA SER A 37 19.95 -1.89 22.73
C SER A 37 21.32 -1.54 22.12
N ARG A 38 22.33 -1.70 22.96
CA ARG A 38 23.73 -1.37 22.71
C ARG A 38 24.31 -2.28 21.62
N SER A 39 24.89 -1.65 20.59
CA SER A 39 25.96 -2.14 19.71
C SER A 39 25.92 -3.63 19.36
N ALA A 40 25.03 -4.02 18.45
CA ALA A 40 25.25 -5.19 17.60
C ALA A 40 26.19 -4.79 16.46
N VAL A 41 27.13 -5.67 16.09
CA VAL A 41 27.84 -5.56 14.80
C VAL A 41 26.76 -5.51 13.72
N PRO A 42 26.74 -4.50 12.81
CA PRO A 42 25.77 -4.50 11.73
C PRO A 42 26.01 -5.74 10.89
N LEU A 43 25.12 -6.73 10.98
CA LEU A 43 24.93 -7.65 9.87
C LEU A 43 24.52 -6.79 8.67
N PRO A 44 24.92 -7.12 7.43
CA PRO A 44 24.34 -6.46 6.27
C PRO A 44 22.83 -6.60 6.41
N GLU A 45 22.17 -5.48 6.71
CA GLU A 45 20.72 -5.48 6.79
C GLU A 45 20.24 -5.91 5.40
N PRO A 46 19.33 -6.89 5.31
CA PRO A 46 18.74 -7.18 4.02
C PRO A 46 18.19 -5.87 3.48
N ASP A 47 18.65 -5.44 2.30
CA ASP A 47 18.15 -4.25 1.64
C ASP A 47 16.64 -4.40 1.59
N CYS A 48 15.94 -3.64 2.43
CA CYS A 48 14.48 -3.67 2.43
C CYS A 48 14.07 -3.23 1.02
N PRO A 49 13.43 -4.07 0.19
CA PRO A 49 13.14 -3.73 -1.19
C PRO A 49 12.02 -2.69 -1.30
N ALA A 50 11.35 -2.41 -0.18
CA ALA A 50 10.21 -1.54 -0.15
C ALA A 50 10.58 -0.09 -0.49
N ARG A 51 9.81 0.57 -1.36
CA ARG A 51 10.03 1.96 -1.76
C ARG A 51 8.75 2.76 -1.61
N HIS A 52 8.84 3.96 -1.06
CA HIS A 52 7.70 4.88 -1.05
C HIS A 52 7.37 5.32 -2.47
N CYS A 53 6.08 5.32 -2.79
CA CYS A 53 5.59 5.77 -4.08
C CYS A 53 4.24 6.48 -3.94
N TRP A 54 3.91 7.26 -4.96
CA TRP A 54 2.57 7.78 -5.21
C TRP A 54 1.82 6.86 -6.17
N VAL A 55 0.57 6.53 -5.84
CA VAL A 55 -0.38 5.79 -6.69
C VAL A 55 -1.35 6.77 -7.33
N SER A 56 -1.41 6.83 -8.66
CA SER A 56 -2.25 7.81 -9.39
C SER A 56 -3.64 7.33 -9.82
N ASP A 57 -3.88 6.03 -9.93
CA ASP A 57 -5.21 5.44 -10.19
C ASP A 57 -5.56 4.45 -9.05
N PRO A 58 -5.92 4.97 -7.85
CA PRO A 58 -6.23 4.12 -6.70
C PRO A 58 -7.58 3.39 -6.85
N ALA A 59 -7.71 2.25 -6.17
CA ALA A 59 -8.89 1.39 -6.18
C ALA A 59 -10.17 2.03 -5.62
N ASP A 60 -10.07 3.15 -4.91
CA ASP A 60 -11.22 3.95 -4.47
C ASP A 60 -11.82 4.84 -5.59
N GLY A 61 -11.22 4.84 -6.79
CA GLY A 61 -11.69 5.61 -7.94
C GLY A 61 -11.30 7.10 -7.90
N SER A 62 -10.53 7.54 -6.91
CA SER A 62 -10.12 8.94 -6.73
C SER A 62 -8.97 9.34 -7.67
N ARG A 63 -9.17 9.29 -8.99
CA ARG A 63 -8.14 9.58 -10.01
C ARG A 63 -7.47 10.96 -9.94
N ARG A 64 -8.09 11.91 -9.22
CA ARG A 64 -7.54 13.26 -9.04
C ARG A 64 -6.60 13.38 -7.84
N VAL A 65 -6.61 12.39 -6.93
CA VAL A 65 -5.86 12.44 -5.67
C VAL A 65 -4.93 11.24 -5.61
N ARG A 66 -3.62 11.50 -5.68
CA ARG A 66 -2.62 10.44 -5.52
C ARG A 66 -2.62 9.92 -4.09
N ARG A 67 -2.45 8.62 -3.93
CA ARG A 67 -2.34 7.98 -2.59
C ARG A 67 -0.87 7.69 -2.27
N PRO A 68 -0.41 7.98 -1.04
CA PRO A 68 0.89 7.51 -0.58
C PRO A 68 0.81 5.99 -0.42
N GLY A 69 1.80 5.29 -0.95
CA GLY A 69 1.87 3.83 -0.91
C GLY A 69 3.30 3.33 -0.73
N LEU A 70 3.39 2.03 -0.46
CA LEU A 70 4.63 1.30 -0.33
C LEU A 70 4.70 0.23 -1.41
N LEU A 71 5.59 0.42 -2.38
CA LEU A 71 5.91 -0.58 -3.39
C LEU A 71 6.70 -1.71 -2.72
N LEU A 72 6.19 -2.94 -2.81
CA LEU A 72 6.72 -4.12 -2.15
C LEU A 72 7.58 -4.98 -3.09
N GLU A 73 7.13 -5.15 -4.33
CA GLU A 73 7.79 -6.00 -5.33
C GLU A 73 7.35 -5.64 -6.76
N TRP A 74 8.09 -6.13 -7.76
CA TRP A 74 7.81 -5.98 -9.18
C TRP A 74 7.51 -7.33 -9.84
N ARG A 75 6.60 -7.34 -10.82
CA ARG A 75 6.41 -8.47 -11.73
C ARG A 75 6.31 -8.01 -13.18
N ARG A 76 6.67 -8.91 -14.10
CA ARG A 76 6.45 -8.74 -15.54
C ARG A 76 5.18 -9.50 -15.95
N THR A 77 4.27 -8.81 -16.64
CA THR A 77 3.08 -9.39 -17.28
C THR A 77 3.15 -9.19 -18.79
N PRO A 78 2.27 -9.78 -19.61
CA PRO A 78 2.20 -9.47 -21.03
C PRO A 78 1.94 -7.99 -21.32
N SER A 79 1.21 -7.28 -20.45
CA SER A 79 0.85 -5.86 -20.62
C SER A 79 1.94 -4.89 -20.17
N GLY A 80 2.93 -5.32 -19.38
CA GLY A 80 3.95 -4.41 -18.88
C GLY A 80 4.62 -4.86 -17.59
N TRP A 81 5.21 -3.90 -16.90
CA TRP A 81 5.63 -4.04 -15.51
C TRP A 81 4.49 -3.62 -14.59
N GLU A 82 4.30 -4.38 -13.52
CA GLU A 82 3.38 -4.05 -12.44
C GLU A 82 4.13 -4.10 -11.10
N GLY A 83 3.82 -3.15 -10.23
CA GLY A 83 4.32 -3.12 -8.86
C GLY A 83 3.23 -3.54 -7.89
N ARG A 84 3.55 -4.39 -6.91
CA ARG A 84 2.65 -4.71 -5.80
C ARG A 84 2.76 -3.61 -4.76
N VAL A 85 1.66 -2.91 -4.47
CA VAL A 85 1.67 -1.73 -3.61
C VAL A 85 0.65 -1.88 -2.50
N ALA A 86 1.07 -1.55 -1.28
CA ALA A 86 0.17 -1.38 -0.13
C ALA A 86 -0.11 0.11 0.11
N TYR A 87 -1.39 0.51 0.20
CA TYR A 87 -1.78 1.91 0.42
C TYR A 87 -3.20 2.04 1.00
N ALA A 88 -3.52 3.18 1.61
CA ALA A 88 -4.85 3.45 2.16
C ALA A 88 -5.81 3.94 1.06
N ALA A 89 -7.00 3.35 1.00
CA ALA A 89 -8.05 3.73 0.04
C ALA A 89 -9.43 3.76 0.70
N GLN A 90 -10.30 4.65 0.23
CA GLN A 90 -11.67 4.77 0.70
C GLN A 90 -12.62 3.87 -0.12
N LEU A 91 -12.70 2.60 0.24
CA LEU A 91 -13.42 1.59 -0.56
C LEU A 91 -14.95 1.75 -0.51
N ARG A 92 -15.46 2.46 0.50
CA ARG A 92 -16.85 2.92 0.61
C ARG A 92 -16.86 4.27 1.32
N GLU A 93 -17.91 5.05 1.15
CA GLU A 93 -18.04 6.34 1.82
C GLU A 93 -17.79 6.22 3.33
N GLY A 94 -16.88 7.04 3.85
CA GLY A 94 -16.43 7.03 5.24
C GLY A 94 -15.58 5.82 5.68
N ARG A 95 -15.41 4.78 4.85
CA ARG A 95 -14.71 3.54 5.22
C ARG A 95 -13.38 3.40 4.50
N TRP A 96 -12.31 3.52 5.29
CA TRP A 96 -10.93 3.35 4.86
C TRP A 96 -10.44 1.92 5.11
N ALA A 97 -9.62 1.43 4.19
CA ALA A 97 -8.95 0.15 4.32
C ALA A 97 -7.52 0.26 3.77
N LEU A 98 -6.65 -0.62 4.26
CA LEU A 98 -5.38 -0.88 3.59
C LEU A 98 -5.66 -1.82 2.42
N VAL A 99 -5.28 -1.39 1.22
CA VAL A 99 -5.36 -2.17 0.00
C VAL A 99 -3.96 -2.61 -0.38
N GLU A 100 -3.85 -3.87 -0.78
CA GLU A 100 -2.66 -4.38 -1.43
C GLU A 100 -3.06 -4.89 -2.83
N GLU A 101 -2.44 -4.36 -3.87
CA GLU A 101 -2.76 -4.77 -5.25
C GLU A 101 -1.57 -4.59 -6.20
N TRP A 102 -1.69 -5.19 -7.38
CA TRP A 102 -0.76 -4.98 -8.49
C TRP A 102 -1.22 -3.79 -9.33
N VAL A 103 -0.36 -2.78 -9.42
CA VAL A 103 -0.61 -1.51 -10.13
C VAL A 103 0.35 -1.39 -11.32
N PRO A 104 -0.09 -0.93 -12.50
CA PRO A 104 0.80 -0.67 -13.63
C PRO A 104 1.92 0.30 -13.25
N ALA A 105 3.14 0.05 -13.73
CA ALA A 105 4.30 0.92 -13.44
C ALA A 105 4.05 2.39 -13.82
N ALA A 106 3.28 2.64 -14.88
CA ALA A 106 2.91 3.99 -15.33
C ALA A 106 2.03 4.76 -14.31
N SER A 107 1.39 4.05 -13.37
CA SER A 107 0.57 4.64 -12.32
C SER A 107 1.34 4.85 -11.01
N LEU A 108 2.65 4.55 -10.99
CA LEU A 108 3.51 4.69 -9.83
C LEU A 108 4.55 5.80 -10.07
N THR A 109 4.69 6.71 -9.12
CA THR A 109 5.77 7.71 -9.11
C THR A 109 6.56 7.61 -7.83
N ARG A 110 7.88 7.76 -7.88
CA ARG A 110 8.70 7.81 -6.67
C ARG A 110 8.37 9.05 -5.83
N VAL A 111 8.48 8.93 -4.52
CA VAL A 111 8.47 10.08 -3.59
C VAL A 111 9.80 10.82 -3.66
#